data_AF-A0A9R0B4C7-F1
#
_entry.id   AF-A0A9R0B4C7-F1
#
_cell.length_a   1.000
_cell.length_b   1.000
_cell.length_c   1.000
_cell.angle_alpha   90.00
_cell.angle_beta   90.00
_cell.angle_gamma   90.00
#
_symmetry.space_group_name_H-M   'P 1'
#
loop_
_entity.id
_entity.type
_entity.pdbx_description
1 polymer ?
#
loop_
_entity_poly.entity_id
_entity_poly.type
_entity_poly.pdbx_seq_one_letter_code
_entity_poly.pdbx_strand_id
1 'polypeptide(L)'
;NEQLSGVQACRGHGLDGGVEVEADSSFSEEEDGMSELFSIPSDTAVMYATSPGYGAFMHPLGSVLIQTLCDLLEKEGGPDLEITRLLTRLNYQVAYNFESRGKLLGGKKQMPCFVTRFTREVFPFMDSQTTAAEDLSLTFAATKLIDEPRRSRKSSIS
;
A
#
# COMPACT_ATOMS: atom_id res chain seq x y z
N ASN A 1 1.27 1.29 -19.13
CA ASN A 1 2.43 1.83 -18.37
C ASN A 1 2.00 1.96 -16.93
N GLU A 2 2.09 0.88 -16.17
CA GLU A 2 1.82 0.86 -14.73
C GLU A 2 3.17 0.85 -14.01
N GLN A 3 3.37 1.75 -13.04
CA GLN A 3 4.66 1.89 -12.36
C GLN A 3 4.48 1.95 -10.84
N LEU A 4 5.15 1.05 -10.13
CA LEU A 4 5.29 1.08 -8.67
C LEU A 4 6.69 1.61 -8.32
N SER A 5 6.79 2.59 -7.41
CA SER A 5 8.07 3.10 -6.93
C SER A 5 8.08 3.18 -5.41
N GLY A 6 9.06 2.50 -4.79
CA GLY A 6 9.33 2.59 -3.35
C GLY A 6 10.38 3.66 -3.08
N VAL A 7 10.04 4.68 -2.30
CA VAL A 7 10.94 5.77 -1.92
C VAL A 7 11.35 5.59 -0.47
N GLN A 8 12.57 5.09 -0.27
CA GLN A 8 13.23 5.08 1.03
C GLN A 8 13.94 6.42 1.25
N ALA A 9 13.22 7.40 1.77
CA ALA A 9 13.77 8.68 2.16
C ALA A 9 13.11 9.16 3.45
N CYS A 10 13.87 9.79 4.33
CA CYS A 10 13.30 10.46 5.49
C CYS A 10 12.43 11.63 4.99
N ARG A 11 11.16 11.68 5.40
CA ARG A 11 10.28 12.83 5.15
C ARG A 11 10.27 13.82 6.32
N GLY A 12 11.29 13.76 7.17
CA GLY A 12 11.49 14.64 8.31
C GLY A 12 12.56 14.12 9.28
N HIS A 13 12.72 14.83 10.40
CA HIS A 13 13.69 14.51 11.45
C HIS A 13 13.03 14.05 12.77
N GLY A 14 11.69 14.04 12.84
CA GLY A 14 10.94 13.58 13.99
C GLY A 14 11.06 12.08 14.21
N LEU A 15 10.89 11.65 15.47
CA LEU A 15 10.84 10.24 15.85
C LEU A 15 9.45 9.92 16.35
N ASP A 16 8.83 8.88 15.81
CA ASP A 16 7.51 8.44 16.23
C ASP A 16 7.65 7.67 17.55
N GLY A 17 7.10 8.23 18.63
CA GLY A 17 7.12 7.59 19.95
C GLY A 17 6.13 6.42 20.08
N GLY A 18 5.24 6.24 19.10
CA GLY A 18 3.98 5.54 19.32
C GLY A 18 3.07 6.35 20.25
N VAL A 19 1.77 6.11 20.16
CA VAL A 19 0.79 6.70 21.08
C VAL A 19 -0.09 5.58 21.64
N GLU A 20 -0.24 5.52 22.96
CA GLU A 20 -1.35 4.80 23.58
C GLU A 20 -2.59 5.70 23.45
N VAL A 21 -3.64 5.18 22.84
CA VAL A 21 -4.77 5.99 22.33
C VAL A 21 -5.52 6.65 23.49
N GLU A 22 -5.28 7.96 23.70
CA GLU A 22 -6.27 8.88 24.25
C GLU A 22 -6.73 9.81 23.11
N ALA A 23 -8.04 9.87 22.91
CA ALA A 23 -8.68 10.21 21.63
C ALA A 23 -8.74 11.71 21.28
N ASP A 24 -7.83 12.54 21.78
CA ASP A 24 -7.92 14.00 21.60
C ASP A 24 -6.59 14.59 21.10
N SER A 25 -6.39 14.67 19.79
CA SER A 25 -5.47 15.67 19.23
C SER A 25 -5.90 16.13 17.84
N SER A 26 -6.00 17.45 17.67
CA SER A 26 -6.22 18.09 16.36
C SER A 26 -4.91 18.09 15.59
N PHE A 27 -4.91 17.46 14.42
CA PHE A 27 -3.77 17.50 13.52
C PHE A 27 -3.63 18.92 12.93
N SER A 28 -2.43 19.50 13.06
CA SER A 28 -2.07 20.72 12.34
C SER A 28 -1.94 20.42 10.85
N GLU A 29 -2.66 21.18 10.03
CA GLU A 29 -2.67 21.05 8.58
C GLU A 29 -1.30 21.38 8.00
N GLU A 30 -0.58 20.36 7.51
CA GLU A 30 0.67 20.54 6.78
C GLU A 30 0.35 20.81 5.31
N GLU A 31 0.37 22.09 4.94
CA GLU A 31 0.02 22.65 3.62
C GLU A 31 0.94 22.13 2.47
N ASP A 32 2.09 21.54 2.79
CA ASP A 32 3.12 21.12 1.83
C ASP A 32 2.81 19.76 1.15
N GLY A 33 1.91 18.95 1.73
CA GLY A 33 1.60 17.62 1.22
C GLY A 33 0.88 17.61 -0.14
N MET A 34 0.08 18.64 -0.44
CA MET A 34 -0.72 18.72 -1.67
C MET A 34 0.12 18.95 -2.92
N SER A 35 1.20 19.73 -2.82
CA SER A 35 2.08 20.03 -3.96
C SER A 35 2.80 18.79 -4.49
N GLU A 36 3.21 17.90 -3.59
CA GLU A 36 3.86 16.63 -3.95
C GLU A 36 2.89 15.68 -4.65
N LEU A 37 1.61 15.66 -4.25
CA LEU A 37 0.56 14.85 -4.90
C LEU A 37 0.35 15.21 -6.38
N PHE A 38 0.43 16.50 -6.74
CA PHE A 38 0.26 16.94 -8.12
C PHE A 38 1.44 16.58 -9.03
N SER A 39 2.63 16.36 -8.46
CA SER A 39 3.83 15.96 -9.20
C SER A 39 3.85 14.47 -9.57
N ILE A 40 3.05 13.65 -8.89
CA ILE A 40 2.98 12.20 -9.14
C ILE A 40 2.20 11.94 -10.44
N PRO A 41 2.80 11.23 -11.42
CA PRO A 41 2.12 10.87 -12.66
C PRO A 41 0.85 10.03 -12.44
N SER A 42 -0.03 10.00 -13.44
CA SER A 42 -1.17 9.07 -13.43
C SER A 42 -0.70 7.61 -13.44
N ASP A 43 -1.55 6.70 -12.97
CA ASP A 43 -1.28 5.25 -12.96
C ASP A 43 0.05 4.88 -12.28
N THR A 44 0.32 5.57 -11.17
CA THR A 44 1.52 5.37 -10.35
C THR A 44 1.11 5.22 -8.88
N ALA A 45 1.82 4.35 -8.15
CA ALA A 45 1.82 4.35 -6.70
C ALA A 45 3.23 4.65 -6.17
N VAL A 46 3.28 5.52 -5.16
CA VAL A 46 4.50 5.90 -4.46
C VAL A 46 4.34 5.53 -2.99
N MET A 47 5.29 4.73 -2.50
CA MET A 47 5.37 4.32 -1.10
C MET A 47 6.52 5.08 -0.42
N TYR A 48 6.23 5.71 0.71
CA TYR A 48 7.21 6.39 1.55
C TYR A 48 7.46 5.59 2.82
N ALA A 49 8.73 5.47 3.22
CA ALA A 49 9.13 4.76 4.42
C ALA A 49 8.56 5.34 5.72
N THR A 50 8.24 6.64 5.71
CA THR A 50 7.65 7.35 6.84
C THR A 50 6.58 8.34 6.43
N SER A 51 5.64 8.58 7.33
CA SER A 51 4.77 9.76 7.34
C SER A 51 5.61 11.05 7.28
N PRO A 52 5.11 12.11 6.62
CA PRO A 52 5.68 13.45 6.71
C PRO A 52 6.02 13.83 8.16
N GLY A 53 7.15 14.52 8.34
CA GLY A 53 7.65 14.93 9.65
C GLY A 53 8.55 13.89 10.35
N TYR A 54 8.53 12.61 9.95
CA TYR A 54 9.25 11.52 10.62
C TYR A 54 10.42 10.94 9.82
N GLY A 55 11.44 10.45 10.54
CA GLY A 55 12.64 9.80 9.98
C GLY A 55 12.52 8.28 9.87
N ALA A 56 13.10 7.71 8.80
CA ALA A 56 13.05 6.27 8.52
C ALA A 56 14.14 5.49 9.27
N PHE A 57 13.83 4.27 9.71
CA PHE A 57 14.80 3.40 10.38
C PHE A 57 15.47 2.44 9.40
N MET A 58 16.75 2.18 9.65
CA MET A 58 17.56 1.20 8.92
C MET A 58 18.02 0.13 9.90
N HIS A 59 17.76 -1.13 9.57
CA HIS A 59 18.36 -2.27 10.24
C HIS A 59 19.75 -2.53 9.62
N PRO A 60 20.72 -3.14 10.34
CA PRO A 60 22.00 -3.55 9.75
C PRO A 60 21.88 -4.44 8.50
N LEU A 61 20.75 -5.12 8.34
CA LEU A 61 20.45 -6.00 7.21
C LEU A 61 19.71 -5.29 6.06
N GLY A 62 19.33 -4.01 6.20
CA GLY A 62 18.57 -3.27 5.19
C GLY A 62 17.46 -2.37 5.76
N SER A 63 16.72 -1.72 4.87
CA SER A 63 15.54 -0.93 5.22
C SER A 63 14.46 -1.83 5.81
N VAL A 64 13.86 -1.39 6.92
CA VAL A 64 12.69 -2.04 7.53
C VAL A 64 11.57 -2.16 6.50
N LEU A 65 11.26 -1.08 5.77
CA LEU A 65 10.19 -1.07 4.76
C LEU A 65 10.44 -2.13 3.67
N ILE A 66 11.65 -2.16 3.09
CA ILE A 66 11.95 -3.05 1.98
C ILE A 66 12.00 -4.51 2.44
N GLN A 67 12.57 -4.77 3.61
CA GLN A 67 12.57 -6.12 4.20
C GLN A 67 11.15 -6.62 4.43
N THR A 68 10.30 -5.80 5.05
CA THR A 68 8.90 -6.16 5.29
C THR A 68 8.13 -6.36 3.99
N LEU A 69 8.40 -5.57 2.94
CA LEU A 69 7.80 -5.80 1.62
C LEU A 69 8.24 -7.15 1.03
N CYS A 70 9.53 -7.47 1.08
CA CYS A 70 10.03 -8.76 0.61
C CYS A 70 9.40 -9.92 1.38
N ASP A 71 9.32 -9.83 2.72
CA ASP A 71 8.68 -10.85 3.55
C ASP A 71 7.20 -11.04 3.16
N LEU A 72 6.48 -9.94 2.93
CA LEU A 72 5.07 -9.99 2.55
C LEU A 72 4.85 -10.63 1.17
N LEU A 73 5.75 -10.36 0.22
CA LEU A 73 5.73 -10.97 -1.11
C LEU A 73 6.12 -12.46 -1.08
N GLU A 74 7.09 -12.85 -0.27
CA GLU A 74 7.58 -14.23 -0.26
C GLU A 74 6.75 -15.16 0.63
N LYS A 75 6.16 -14.65 1.71
CA LYS A 75 5.62 -15.49 2.80
C LYS A 75 4.13 -15.29 3.08
N GLU A 76 3.55 -14.16 2.69
CA GLU A 76 2.18 -13.78 3.10
C GLU A 76 1.18 -13.67 1.93
N GLY A 77 1.51 -14.31 0.80
CA GLY A 77 0.67 -14.28 -0.40
C GLY A 77 0.55 -12.88 -1.01
N GLY A 78 1.57 -12.03 -0.81
CA GLY A 78 1.66 -10.70 -1.40
C GLY A 78 1.51 -10.65 -2.93
N PRO A 79 1.99 -11.65 -3.71
CA PRO A 79 1.91 -11.60 -5.16
C PRO A 79 0.47 -11.49 -5.71
N ASP A 80 -0.49 -12.10 -5.03
CA ASP A 80 -1.91 -12.13 -5.44
C ASP A 80 -2.71 -10.92 -4.93
N LEU A 81 -2.06 -9.97 -4.26
CA LEU A 81 -2.74 -8.80 -3.70
C LEU A 81 -2.81 -7.64 -4.70
N GLU A 82 -3.99 -7.03 -4.76
CA GLU A 82 -4.16 -5.71 -5.34
C GLU A 82 -3.28 -4.69 -4.60
N ILE A 83 -2.73 -3.72 -5.33
CA ILE A 83 -1.69 -2.80 -4.83
C ILE A 83 -2.10 -2.04 -3.56
N THR A 84 -3.32 -1.51 -3.46
CA THR A 84 -3.74 -0.80 -2.24
C THR A 84 -3.83 -1.75 -1.04
N ARG A 85 -4.26 -2.99 -1.26
CA ARG A 85 -4.28 -4.02 -0.22
C ARG A 85 -2.87 -4.45 0.20
N LEU A 86 -1.97 -4.60 -0.76
CA LEU A 86 -0.55 -4.89 -0.52
C LEU A 86 0.09 -3.80 0.36
N LEU A 87 -0.02 -2.54 -0.05
CA LEU A 87 0.56 -1.40 0.65
C LEU A 87 -0.07 -1.19 2.03
N THR A 88 -1.38 -1.47 2.18
CA THR A 88 -2.06 -1.42 3.49
C THR A 88 -1.52 -2.48 4.45
N ARG A 89 -1.29 -3.71 3.99
CA ARG A 89 -0.69 -4.75 4.83
C ARG A 89 0.76 -4.45 5.17
N LEU A 90 1.51 -3.88 4.22
CA LEU A 90 2.87 -3.41 4.48
C LEU A 90 2.90 -2.36 5.59
N ASN A 91 2.00 -1.36 5.56
CA ASN A 91 1.87 -0.38 6.63
C ASN A 91 1.61 -1.04 7.98
N TYR A 92 0.65 -1.98 8.02
CA TYR A 92 0.32 -2.71 9.24
C TYR A 92 1.55 -3.46 9.79
N GLN A 93 2.23 -4.23 8.95
CA GLN A 93 3.40 -5.01 9.35
C GLN A 93 4.50 -4.10 9.92
N VAL A 94 4.82 -2.99 9.25
CA VAL A 94 5.84 -2.06 9.76
C VAL A 94 5.37 -1.38 11.05
N ALA A 95 4.17 -0.79 11.08
CA ALA A 95 3.72 -0.01 12.25
C ALA A 95 3.61 -0.86 13.53
N TYR A 96 3.07 -2.07 13.42
CA TYR A 96 2.80 -2.90 14.58
C TYR A 96 4.00 -3.77 14.98
N ASN A 97 4.75 -4.29 14.02
CA ASN A 97 5.79 -5.28 14.30
C ASN A 97 7.21 -4.70 14.34
N PHE A 98 7.42 -3.47 13.86
CA PHE A 98 8.68 -2.77 14.05
C PHE A 98 8.67 -1.93 15.33
N GLU A 99 9.79 -1.99 16.05
CA GLU A 99 10.15 -1.08 17.12
C GLU A 99 11.69 -0.98 17.15
N SER A 100 12.21 0.23 17.13
CA SER A 100 13.65 0.45 17.18
C SER A 100 14.21 0.08 18.55
N ARG A 101 15.42 -0.47 18.53
CA ARG A 101 16.13 -0.94 19.72
C ARG A 101 17.30 -0.03 20.06
N GLY A 102 17.74 -0.07 21.31
CA GLY A 102 18.94 0.63 21.77
C GLY A 102 18.63 1.71 22.82
N LYS A 103 19.68 2.32 23.38
CA LYS A 103 19.55 3.25 24.51
C LYS A 103 18.96 4.61 24.12
N LEU A 104 19.26 5.10 22.92
CA LEU A 104 18.87 6.45 22.48
C LEU A 104 17.57 6.45 21.68
N LEU A 105 17.38 5.45 20.84
CA LEU A 105 16.24 5.32 19.93
C LEU A 105 15.33 4.15 20.31
N GLY A 106 15.47 3.56 21.51
CA GLY A 106 14.60 2.46 21.93
C GLY A 106 13.14 2.86 21.98
N GLY A 107 12.23 1.97 21.56
CA GLY A 107 10.79 2.19 21.66
C GLY A 107 10.18 3.07 20.58
N LYS A 108 10.94 3.47 19.55
CA LYS A 108 10.40 4.30 18.47
C LYS A 108 9.80 3.44 17.37
N LYS A 109 8.71 3.93 16.80
CA LYS A 109 7.92 3.28 15.76
C LYS A 109 8.26 3.85 14.39
N GLN A 110 7.83 3.13 13.36
CA GLN A 110 7.88 3.60 11.99
C GLN A 110 6.50 3.43 11.38
N MET A 111 5.91 4.51 10.87
CA MET A 111 4.65 4.46 10.12
C MET A 111 4.91 4.86 8.67
N PRO A 112 4.92 3.91 7.73
CA PRO A 112 4.98 4.22 6.31
C PRO A 112 3.67 4.83 5.80
N CYS A 113 3.71 5.50 4.65
CA CYS A 113 2.52 6.02 3.99
C CYS A 113 2.63 5.90 2.47
N PHE A 114 1.51 5.89 1.75
CA PHE A 114 1.51 5.81 0.30
C PHE A 114 0.52 6.75 -0.35
N VAL A 115 0.80 7.05 -1.61
CA VAL A 115 -0.08 7.77 -2.53
C VAL A 115 -0.27 6.90 -3.76
N THR A 116 -1.52 6.77 -4.21
CA THR A 116 -1.86 6.08 -5.46
C THR A 116 -2.66 7.01 -6.37
N ARG A 117 -2.32 7.00 -7.67
CA ARG A 117 -3.09 7.64 -8.74
C ARG A 117 -3.62 6.63 -9.75
N PHE A 118 -3.73 5.36 -9.36
CA PHE A 118 -4.37 4.34 -10.18
C PHE A 118 -5.87 4.63 -10.33
N THR A 119 -6.39 4.38 -11.53
CA THR A 119 -7.82 4.50 -11.85
C THR A 119 -8.53 3.15 -11.92
N ARG A 120 -7.79 2.07 -11.63
CA ARG A 120 -8.21 0.66 -11.71
C ARG A 120 -7.46 -0.14 -10.65
N GLU A 121 -7.95 -1.33 -10.35
CA GLU A 121 -7.24 -2.31 -9.54
C GLU A 121 -6.01 -2.80 -10.31
N VAL A 122 -4.86 -2.83 -9.63
CA VAL A 122 -3.58 -3.26 -10.19
C VAL A 122 -2.99 -4.36 -9.32
N PHE A 123 -2.54 -5.43 -9.94
CA PHE A 123 -1.93 -6.60 -9.28
C PHE A 123 -0.46 -6.69 -9.72
N PRO A 124 0.44 -5.92 -9.08
CA PRO A 124 1.79 -5.65 -9.60
C PRO A 124 2.72 -6.86 -9.61
N PHE A 125 2.39 -7.91 -8.87
CA PHE A 125 3.23 -9.10 -8.66
C PHE A 125 2.52 -10.41 -9.02
N MET A 126 1.28 -10.34 -9.53
CA MET A 126 0.53 -11.53 -9.87
C MET A 126 1.05 -12.13 -11.17
N ASP A 127 1.38 -13.42 -11.16
CA ASP A 127 1.86 -14.11 -12.35
C ASP A 127 0.72 -14.29 -13.37
N SER A 128 0.99 -13.94 -14.62
CA SER A 128 0.04 -14.07 -15.74
C SER A 128 -0.32 -15.53 -16.10
N GLN A 129 0.27 -16.52 -15.44
CA GLN A 129 -0.12 -17.93 -15.59
C GLN A 129 -1.27 -18.32 -14.67
N THR A 130 -1.38 -17.71 -13.49
CA THR A 130 -2.50 -17.92 -12.55
C THR A 130 -3.78 -17.32 -13.11
N THR A 131 -3.69 -16.15 -13.74
CA THR A 131 -4.83 -15.49 -14.39
C THR A 131 -5.44 -16.35 -15.50
N ALA A 132 -4.64 -17.08 -16.28
CA ALA A 132 -5.18 -17.95 -17.32
C ALA A 132 -5.99 -19.12 -16.75
N ALA A 133 -5.54 -19.71 -15.63
CA ALA A 133 -6.24 -20.81 -14.97
C ALA A 133 -7.52 -20.35 -14.24
N GLU A 134 -7.49 -19.18 -13.60
CA GLU A 134 -8.66 -18.59 -12.94
C GLU A 134 -9.68 -18.05 -13.96
N ASP A 135 -9.25 -17.44 -15.05
CA ASP A 135 -10.14 -16.95 -16.10
C ASP A 135 -10.82 -18.12 -16.84
N LEU A 136 -10.11 -19.25 -17.03
CA LEU A 136 -10.69 -20.53 -17.48
C LEU A 136 -11.69 -21.11 -16.47
N SER A 137 -11.41 -21.00 -15.17
CA SER A 137 -12.31 -21.47 -14.10
C SER A 137 -13.58 -20.62 -14.00
N LEU A 138 -13.45 -19.30 -14.05
CA LEU A 138 -14.55 -18.34 -14.00
C LEU A 138 -15.39 -18.38 -15.27
N THR A 139 -14.79 -18.52 -16.46
CA THR A 139 -15.55 -18.74 -17.71
C THR A 139 -16.26 -20.09 -17.72
N PHE A 140 -15.65 -21.15 -17.18
CA PHE A 140 -16.31 -22.46 -17.03
C PHE A 140 -17.49 -22.42 -16.04
N ALA A 141 -17.35 -21.68 -14.93
CA ALA A 141 -18.42 -21.48 -13.96
C ALA A 141 -19.52 -20.55 -14.48
N ALA A 142 -19.18 -19.50 -15.22
CA ALA A 142 -20.13 -18.54 -15.78
C ALA A 142 -20.96 -19.15 -16.93
N THR A 143 -20.36 -19.99 -17.78
CA THR A 143 -21.09 -20.71 -18.85
C THR A 143 -22.08 -21.75 -18.31
N LYS A 144 -21.93 -22.20 -17.06
CA LYS A 144 -22.90 -23.08 -16.38
C LYS A 144 -24.10 -22.35 -15.79
N LEU A 145 -24.06 -21.01 -15.68
CA LEU A 145 -25.06 -20.21 -14.95
C LEU A 145 -25.89 -19.26 -15.83
N ILE A 146 -25.66 -19.20 -17.15
CA ILE A 146 -26.40 -18.29 -18.03
C ILE A 146 -27.28 -19.11 -18.99
N ASP A 147 -28.47 -19.46 -18.50
CA ASP A 147 -29.66 -19.69 -19.35
C ASP A 147 -30.80 -18.82 -18.81
N GLU A 148 -30.71 -17.50 -19.02
CA GLU A 148 -31.83 -16.57 -18.79
C GLU A 148 -31.80 -15.45 -19.85
N PRO A 149 -32.95 -15.08 -20.44
CA PRO A 149 -33.03 -14.18 -21.58
C PRO A 149 -32.73 -12.71 -21.24
N ARG A 150 -31.99 -12.06 -22.14
CA ARG A 150 -31.55 -10.64 -22.08
C ARG A 150 -32.70 -9.65 -21.82
N ARG A 151 -32.65 -8.95 -20.69
CA ARG A 151 -33.49 -7.76 -20.40
C ARG A 151 -32.84 -6.49 -20.94
N SER A 152 -33.55 -5.79 -21.82
CA SER A 152 -33.15 -4.52 -22.45
C SER A 152 -33.06 -3.36 -21.42
N ARG A 153 -31.97 -2.57 -21.47
CA ARG A 153 -31.73 -1.40 -20.62
C ARG A 153 -32.40 -0.15 -21.19
N LYS A 154 -33.06 0.65 -20.35
CA LYS A 154 -33.47 2.04 -20.64
C LYS A 154 -32.42 3.02 -20.11
N SER A 155 -32.28 4.16 -20.80
CA SER A 155 -31.25 5.19 -20.60
C SER A 155 -31.26 5.87 -19.24
N SER A 156 -30.06 6.21 -18.73
CA SER A 156 -29.81 6.98 -17.50
C SER A 156 -30.36 8.40 -17.55
N ILE A 157 -30.71 8.89 -16.37
CA ILE A 157 -31.27 10.22 -16.08
C ILE A 157 -30.17 11.29 -16.18
N SER A 158 -30.57 12.46 -16.67
CA SER A 158 -29.80 13.72 -16.79
C SER A 158 -29.72 14.50 -15.49
#